data_AF-A0A2M6W0R3-F1
#
_entry.id   AF-A0A2M6W0R3-F1
#
_cell.length_a   1.000
_cell.length_b   1.000
_cell.length_c   1.000
_cell.angle_alpha   90.00
_cell.angle_beta   90.00
_cell.angle_gamma   90.00
#
_symmetry.space_group_name_H-M   'P 1'
#
loop_
_entity.id
_entity.type
_entity.pdbx_description
1 polymer ?
#
loop_
_entity_poly.entity_id
_entity_poly.type
_entity_poly.pdbx_seq_one_letter_code
_entity_poly.pdbx_strand_id
1 'polypeptide(L)'
;TLERAVAVDPTHGRSYNHLGWIYDTKYRDYVQADAQFKRALEFAPEYPAVYLNYAIVLSALERYDDLEHLLIKAESVPGIAKDRVYNEQGLLKEDQGKYDEAIEKFKLCVAKAKSLQDIESYKENIERCKVKKATLA
;
A
#
# COMPACT_ATOMS: atom_id res chain seq x y z
N THR A 1 21.29 8.36 -13.39
CA THR A 1 20.70 7.51 -12.34
C THR A 1 19.66 8.34 -11.60
N LEU A 2 18.87 7.73 -10.72
CA LEU A 2 17.84 8.47 -9.98
C LEU A 2 18.45 9.48 -9.01
N GLU A 3 19.62 9.18 -8.45
CA GLU A 3 20.39 10.07 -7.59
C GLU A 3 20.81 11.34 -8.34
N ARG A 4 21.23 11.20 -9.61
CA ARG A 4 21.49 12.36 -10.48
C ARG A 4 20.23 13.15 -10.80
N ALA A 5 19.09 12.46 -10.99
CA ALA A 5 17.82 13.14 -11.26
C ALA A 5 17.39 14.01 -10.09
N VAL A 6 17.44 13.50 -8.85
CA VAL A 6 17.12 14.29 -7.65
C VAL A 6 18.18 15.34 -7.32
N ALA A 7 19.43 15.16 -7.76
CA ALA A 7 20.45 16.20 -7.61
C ALA A 7 20.24 17.38 -8.56
N VAL A 8 19.71 17.13 -9.76
CA VAL A 8 19.42 18.17 -10.76
C VAL A 8 18.07 18.83 -10.50
N ASP A 9 17.07 18.05 -10.09
CA ASP A 9 15.74 18.53 -9.69
C ASP A 9 15.35 17.88 -8.35
N PRO A 10 15.68 18.55 -7.23
CA PRO A 10 15.33 18.08 -5.89
C PRO A 10 13.83 18.04 -5.60
N THR A 11 12.99 18.51 -6.53
CA THR A 11 11.53 18.50 -6.40
C THR A 11 10.87 17.45 -7.30
N HIS A 12 11.65 16.60 -7.96
CA HIS A 12 11.11 15.56 -8.81
C HIS A 12 10.54 14.37 -8.01
N GLY A 13 9.32 14.53 -7.47
CA GLY A 13 8.67 13.54 -6.58
C GLY A 13 8.60 12.10 -7.11
N ARG A 14 8.45 11.91 -8.43
CA ARG A 14 8.43 10.57 -9.03
C ARG A 14 9.78 9.85 -8.95
N SER A 15 10.90 10.58 -8.99
CA SER A 15 12.22 9.98 -8.80
C SER A 15 12.40 9.47 -7.37
N TYR A 16 11.90 10.22 -6.38
CA TYR A 16 11.90 9.76 -5.00
C TYR A 16 11.07 8.48 -4.79
N ASN A 17 9.93 8.34 -5.47
CA ASN A 17 9.18 7.07 -5.45
C ASN A 17 10.01 5.90 -6.00
N HIS A 18 10.71 6.10 -7.11
CA HIS A 18 11.56 5.05 -7.67
C HIS A 18 12.76 4.73 -6.77
N LEU A 19 13.35 5.73 -6.12
CA LEU A 19 14.40 5.50 -5.12
C LEU A 19 13.86 4.70 -3.93
N GLY A 20 12.69 5.07 -3.40
CA GLY A 20 12.04 4.33 -2.32
C GLY A 20 11.78 2.87 -2.69
N TRP A 21 11.27 2.63 -3.90
CA TRP A 21 11.06 1.28 -4.42
C TRP A 21 12.36 0.48 -4.56
N ILE A 22 13.47 1.12 -4.96
CA ILE A 22 14.78 0.45 -5.01
C ILE A 22 15.30 0.13 -3.60
N TYR A 23 15.16 1.05 -2.64
CA TYR A 23 15.56 0.80 -1.26
C TYR A 23 14.78 -0.36 -0.64
N ASP A 24 13.47 -0.43 -0.87
CA ASP A 24 12.64 -1.57 -0.48
C ASP A 24 13.05 -2.87 -1.19
N THR A 25 13.02 -2.90 -2.51
CA THR A 25 13.10 -4.17 -3.26
C THR A 25 14.51 -4.73 -3.42
N LYS A 26 15.51 -3.86 -3.59
CA LYS A 26 16.89 -4.26 -3.86
C LYS A 26 17.74 -4.29 -2.60
N TYR A 27 17.59 -3.27 -1.76
CA TYR A 27 18.44 -3.10 -0.58
C TYR A 27 17.79 -3.60 0.71
N ARG A 28 16.47 -3.82 0.73
CA ARG A 28 15.69 -4.16 1.93
C ARG A 28 15.93 -3.16 3.07
N ASP A 29 16.22 -1.91 2.71
CA ASP A 29 16.43 -0.81 3.65
C ASP A 29 15.13 -0.01 3.76
N TYR A 30 14.27 -0.46 4.67
CA TYR A 30 12.96 0.15 4.87
C TYR A 30 13.04 1.56 5.47
N VAL A 31 14.12 1.89 6.19
CA VAL A 31 14.33 3.24 6.75
C VAL A 31 14.64 4.23 5.63
N GLN A 32 15.53 3.88 4.71
CA GLN A 32 15.77 4.71 3.54
C GLN A 32 14.55 4.74 2.61
N ALA A 33 13.85 3.63 2.43
CA ALA A 33 12.64 3.60 1.62
C ALA A 33 11.57 4.56 2.17
N ASP A 34 11.29 4.55 3.47
CA ASP A 34 10.39 5.49 4.16
C ASP A 34 10.79 6.95 3.89
N ALA A 35 12.06 7.28 4.04
CA ALA A 35 12.56 8.64 3.78
C ALA A 35 12.29 9.08 2.33
N GLN A 36 12.54 8.21 1.35
CA GLN A 36 12.30 8.54 -0.05
C GLN A 36 10.80 8.63 -0.38
N PHE A 37 9.96 7.74 0.16
CA PHE A 37 8.51 7.81 -0.06
C PHE A 37 7.88 9.07 0.55
N LYS A 38 8.37 9.52 1.72
CA LYS A 38 7.95 10.80 2.31
C LYS A 38 8.27 11.98 1.39
N ARG A 39 9.48 12.03 0.80
CA ARG A 39 9.85 13.03 -0.21
C ARG A 39 8.99 12.93 -1.47
N ALA A 40 8.66 11.71 -1.90
CA ALA A 40 7.79 11.50 -3.04
C ALA A 40 6.38 12.07 -2.79
N LEU A 41 5.83 11.89 -1.58
CA LEU A 41 4.54 12.47 -1.19
C LEU A 41 4.60 13.99 -0.99
N GLU A 42 5.74 14.53 -0.55
CA GLU A 42 5.98 15.97 -0.43
C GLU A 42 5.89 16.67 -1.79
N PHE A 43 6.55 16.10 -2.80
CA PHE A 43 6.68 16.75 -4.12
C PHE A 43 5.71 16.25 -5.19
N ALA A 44 5.10 15.09 -5.00
CA ALA A 44 4.11 14.52 -5.92
C ALA A 44 2.93 13.89 -5.16
N PRO A 45 2.16 14.68 -4.38
CA PRO A 45 1.09 14.17 -3.52
C PRO A 45 -0.06 13.50 -4.28
N GLU A 46 -0.23 13.77 -5.57
CA GLU A 46 -1.26 13.16 -6.40
C GLU A 46 -0.75 11.95 -7.21
N TYR A 47 0.50 11.53 -7.03
CA TYR A 47 1.04 10.39 -7.78
C TYR A 47 0.60 9.06 -7.16
N PRO A 48 -0.28 8.26 -7.81
CA PRO A 48 -0.92 7.12 -7.15
C PRO A 48 0.05 6.01 -6.74
N ALA A 49 1.13 5.82 -7.50
CA ALA A 49 2.08 4.74 -7.24
C ALA A 49 2.78 4.87 -5.88
N VAL A 50 2.98 6.10 -5.38
CA VAL A 50 3.64 6.35 -4.11
C VAL A 50 2.86 5.72 -2.95
N TYR A 51 1.53 5.85 -2.97
CA TYR A 51 0.66 5.37 -1.90
C TYR A 51 0.71 3.85 -1.78
N LEU A 52 0.61 3.13 -2.90
CA LEU A 52 0.64 1.66 -2.90
C LEU A 52 2.03 1.11 -2.56
N ASN A 53 3.10 1.72 -3.09
CA ASN A 53 4.46 1.28 -2.78
C ASN A 53 4.84 1.56 -1.32
N TYR A 54 4.46 2.73 -0.80
CA TYR A 54 4.78 3.11 0.57
C TYR A 54 3.93 2.33 1.59
N ALA A 55 2.69 1.93 1.22
CA ALA A 55 1.87 1.07 2.05
C ALA A 55 2.57 -0.26 2.40
N ILE A 56 3.22 -0.88 1.41
CA ILE A 56 4.01 -2.12 1.60
C ILE A 56 5.13 -1.90 2.62
N VAL A 57 5.86 -0.78 2.50
CA VAL A 57 6.97 -0.46 3.43
C VAL A 57 6.45 -0.16 4.84
N LEU A 58 5.34 0.56 4.99
CA LEU A 58 4.75 0.83 6.29
C LEU A 58 4.23 -0.44 6.97
N SER A 59 3.65 -1.37 6.20
CA SER A 59 3.25 -2.70 6.69
C SER A 59 4.46 -3.50 7.15
N ALA A 60 5.54 -3.55 6.37
CA ALA A 60 6.79 -4.23 6.73
C ALA A 60 7.48 -3.63 7.98
N LEU A 61 7.27 -2.34 8.22
CA LEU A 61 7.73 -1.63 9.44
C LEU A 61 6.75 -1.73 10.61
N GLU A 62 5.61 -2.41 10.45
CA GLU A 62 4.51 -2.50 11.42
C GLU A 62 4.00 -1.11 11.89
N ARG A 63 4.18 -0.08 11.07
CA ARG A 63 3.73 1.30 11.33
C ARG A 63 2.26 1.45 10.93
N TYR A 64 1.40 0.73 11.64
CA TYR A 64 -0.01 0.58 11.28
C TYR A 64 -0.82 1.87 11.30
N ASP A 65 -0.54 2.78 12.24
CA ASP A 65 -1.23 4.08 12.30
C ASP A 65 -0.91 4.94 11.07
N ASP A 66 0.37 5.03 10.70
CA ASP A 66 0.81 5.75 9.51
C ASP A 66 0.24 5.12 8.24
N LEU A 67 0.18 3.78 8.19
CA LEU A 67 -0.41 3.05 7.07
C LEU A 67 -1.90 3.35 6.93
N GLU A 68 -2.65 3.34 8.02
CA GLU A 68 -4.09 3.68 8.02
C GLU A 68 -4.31 5.10 7.49
N HIS A 69 -3.54 6.08 7.99
CA HIS A 69 -3.61 7.45 7.50
C HIS A 69 -3.25 7.57 6.01
N LEU A 70 -2.21 6.86 5.55
CA LEU A 70 -1.81 6.85 4.16
C LEU A 70 -2.91 6.29 3.25
N LEU A 71 -3.53 5.18 3.65
CA LEU A 71 -4.59 4.51 2.86
C LEU A 71 -5.88 5.34 2.83
N ILE A 72 -6.25 6.01 3.92
CA ILE A 72 -7.38 6.96 3.92
C ILE A 72 -7.13 8.10 2.92
N LYS A 73 -5.93 8.68 2.91
CA LYS A 73 -5.56 9.71 1.93
C LYS A 73 -5.59 9.16 0.50
N ALA A 74 -5.09 7.95 0.31
CA ALA A 74 -5.01 7.28 -0.99
C ALA A 74 -6.38 7.19 -1.69
N GLU A 75 -7.48 6.97 -0.97
CA GLU A 75 -8.82 6.88 -1.55
C GLU A 75 -9.28 8.14 -2.31
N SER A 76 -8.70 9.30 -1.96
CA SER A 76 -8.99 10.59 -2.59
C SER A 76 -8.09 10.91 -3.79
N VAL A 77 -7.05 10.10 -4.03
CA VAL A 77 -6.05 10.36 -5.08
C VAL A 77 -6.62 10.06 -6.47
N PRO A 78 -6.60 11.01 -7.42
CA PRO A 78 -7.10 10.78 -8.77
C PRO A 78 -6.39 9.64 -9.49
N GLY A 79 -7.15 8.74 -10.11
CA GLY A 79 -6.60 7.66 -10.94
C GLY A 79 -5.98 6.49 -10.16
N ILE A 80 -6.07 6.47 -8.82
CA ILE A 80 -5.62 5.32 -8.04
C ILE A 80 -6.52 4.09 -8.27
N ALA A 81 -5.89 2.91 -8.27
CA ALA A 81 -6.59 1.63 -8.30
C ALA A 81 -7.25 1.36 -6.93
N LYS A 82 -8.53 1.71 -6.80
CA LYS A 82 -9.25 1.62 -5.51
C LYS A 82 -9.33 0.21 -4.95
N ASP A 83 -9.46 -0.79 -5.81
CA ASP A 83 -9.37 -2.21 -5.48
C ASP A 83 -8.06 -2.56 -4.76
N ARG A 84 -6.93 -2.02 -5.22
CA ARG A 84 -5.63 -2.21 -4.55
C ARG A 84 -5.57 -1.48 -3.21
N VAL A 85 -6.12 -0.28 -3.10
CA VAL A 85 -6.17 0.45 -1.82
C VAL A 85 -7.00 -0.33 -0.80
N TYR A 86 -8.17 -0.86 -1.19
CA TYR A 86 -8.99 -1.69 -0.33
C TYR A 86 -8.30 -3.00 0.05
N ASN A 87 -7.47 -3.55 -0.84
CA ASN A 87 -6.68 -4.75 -0.52
C ASN A 87 -5.68 -4.46 0.59
N GLU A 88 -4.91 -3.37 0.50
CA GLU A 88 -3.97 -2.97 1.56
C GLU A 88 -4.69 -2.68 2.89
N GLN A 89 -5.88 -2.07 2.84
CA GLN A 89 -6.71 -1.88 4.04
C GLN A 89 -7.15 -3.23 4.64
N GLY A 90 -7.54 -4.18 3.81
CA GLY A 90 -7.92 -5.53 4.25
C GLY A 90 -6.76 -6.26 4.91
N LEU A 91 -5.57 -6.20 4.32
CA LEU A 91 -4.34 -6.78 4.88
C LEU A 91 -3.99 -6.12 6.23
N LEU A 92 -4.03 -4.79 6.31
CA LEU A 92 -3.82 -4.07 7.58
C LEU A 92 -4.78 -4.54 8.68
N LYS A 93 -6.09 -4.67 8.38
CA LYS A 93 -7.07 -5.14 9.36
C LYS A 93 -6.84 -6.60 9.74
N GLU A 94 -6.40 -7.44 8.79
CA GLU A 94 -6.03 -8.83 9.04
C GLU A 94 -4.84 -8.93 10.00
N ASP A 95 -3.79 -8.10 9.79
CA ASP A 95 -2.61 -8.03 10.66
C ASP A 95 -2.96 -7.54 12.07
N GLN A 96 -3.95 -6.64 12.18
CA GLN A 96 -4.51 -6.20 13.46
C GLN A 96 -5.44 -7.24 14.13
N GLY A 97 -5.66 -8.40 13.51
CA GLY A 97 -6.59 -9.43 14.01
C GLY A 97 -8.08 -9.08 13.86
N LYS A 98 -8.41 -7.98 13.16
CA LYS A 98 -9.77 -7.50 12.91
C LYS A 98 -10.35 -8.18 11.67
N TYR A 99 -10.55 -9.49 11.76
CA TYR A 99 -10.91 -10.32 10.60
C TYR A 99 -12.24 -9.93 9.94
N ASP A 100 -13.23 -9.48 10.70
CA ASP A 100 -14.50 -9.02 10.13
C ASP A 100 -14.32 -7.75 9.29
N GLU A 101 -13.56 -6.78 9.79
CA GLU A 101 -13.24 -5.57 9.04
C GLU A 101 -12.40 -5.90 7.78
N ALA A 102 -11.45 -6.83 7.89
CA ALA A 102 -10.65 -7.29 6.76
C ALA A 102 -11.52 -7.91 5.65
N ILE A 103 -12.47 -8.77 6.02
CA ILE A 103 -13.43 -9.39 5.09
C ILE A 103 -14.26 -8.33 4.36
N GLU A 104 -14.76 -7.32 5.08
CA GLU A 104 -15.52 -6.22 4.45
C GLU A 104 -14.68 -5.44 3.44
N LYS A 105 -13.39 -5.20 3.73
CA LYS A 105 -12.48 -4.56 2.77
C LYS A 105 -12.23 -5.43 1.54
N PHE A 106 -11.99 -6.72 1.69
CA PHE A 106 -11.80 -7.62 0.55
C PHE A 106 -13.07 -7.77 -0.32
N LYS A 107 -14.27 -7.70 0.27
CA LYS A 107 -15.52 -7.62 -0.51
C LYS A 107 -15.58 -6.38 -1.39
N LEU A 108 -15.10 -5.23 -0.89
CA LEU A 108 -14.97 -4.01 -1.71
C LEU A 108 -13.97 -4.20 -2.85
N CYS A 109 -12.87 -4.94 -2.64
CA CYS A 109 -11.94 -5.29 -3.71
C CYS A 109 -12.65 -6.07 -4.82
N VAL A 110 -13.41 -7.13 -4.47
CA VAL A 110 -14.20 -7.92 -5.43
C VAL A 110 -15.18 -7.03 -6.21
N ALA A 111 -15.83 -6.07 -5.54
CA ALA A 111 -16.78 -5.16 -6.18
C ALA A 111 -16.13 -4.15 -7.16
N LYS A 112 -14.82 -3.89 -7.03
CA LYS A 112 -14.06 -2.94 -7.88
C LYS A 112 -13.14 -3.60 -8.89
N ALA A 113 -12.80 -4.87 -8.68
CA ALA A 113 -11.95 -5.66 -9.55
C ALA A 113 -12.53 -5.71 -10.97
N LYS A 114 -11.63 -5.61 -11.95
CA LYS A 114 -11.99 -5.69 -13.39
C LYS A 114 -11.61 -7.01 -14.03
N SER A 115 -10.77 -7.81 -13.36
CA SER A 115 -10.32 -9.11 -13.86
C SER A 115 -10.84 -10.25 -12.97
N LEU A 116 -11.13 -11.40 -13.60
CA LEU A 116 -11.52 -12.60 -12.86
C LEU A 116 -10.39 -13.11 -11.96
N GLN A 117 -9.14 -12.93 -12.39
CA GLN A 117 -7.98 -13.32 -11.61
C GLN A 117 -7.91 -12.54 -10.28
N ASP A 118 -8.09 -11.22 -10.33
CA ASP A 118 -8.10 -10.39 -9.11
C ASP A 118 -9.27 -10.77 -8.19
N ILE A 119 -10.45 -11.02 -8.76
CA ILE A 119 -11.64 -11.46 -8.00
C ILE A 119 -11.33 -12.75 -7.23
N GLU A 120 -10.69 -13.72 -7.87
CA GLU A 120 -10.36 -14.99 -7.23
C GLU A 120 -9.35 -14.80 -6.10
N SER A 121 -8.27 -14.05 -6.34
CA SER A 121 -7.29 -13.71 -5.29
C SER A 121 -7.92 -12.99 -4.09
N TYR A 122 -8.89 -12.10 -4.31
CA TYR A 122 -9.59 -11.44 -3.20
C TYR A 122 -10.54 -12.38 -2.45
N LYS A 123 -11.15 -13.37 -3.11
CA LYS A 123 -11.94 -14.41 -2.44
C LYS A 123 -11.06 -15.31 -1.58
N GLU A 124 -9.87 -15.66 -2.05
CA GLU A 124 -8.89 -16.41 -1.26
C GLU A 124 -8.51 -15.65 0.02
N ASN A 125 -8.33 -14.32 -0.05
CA ASN A 125 -8.09 -13.49 1.13
C ASN A 125 -9.28 -13.52 2.12
N ILE A 126 -10.52 -13.48 1.62
CA ILE A 126 -11.73 -13.61 2.45
C ILE A 126 -11.76 -14.97 3.16
N GLU A 127 -11.54 -16.06 2.43
CA GLU A 127 -11.53 -17.40 3.02
C GLU A 127 -10.40 -17.56 4.04
N ARG A 128 -9.20 -17.02 3.76
CA ARG A 128 -8.11 -16.97 4.73
C ARG A 128 -8.53 -16.27 6.03
N CYS A 129 -9.19 -15.12 5.94
CA CYS A 129 -9.67 -14.39 7.12
C CYS A 129 -10.73 -15.17 7.89
N LYS A 130 -11.67 -15.85 7.21
CA LYS A 130 -12.69 -16.69 7.85
C LYS A 130 -12.06 -17.84 8.63
N VAL A 131 -11.06 -18.51 8.05
CA VAL A 131 -10.33 -19.61 8.70
C VAL A 131 -9.59 -19.10 9.93
N LYS A 132 -8.85 -17.98 9.81
CA LYS A 132 -8.16 -17.36 10.96
C LYS A 132 -9.14 -17.01 12.08
N LYS A 133 -10.25 -16.35 11.75
CA LYS A 133 -11.30 -15.99 12.70
C LYS A 133 -11.86 -17.20 13.43
N ALA A 134 -12.21 -18.27 12.71
CA ALA A 134 -12.78 -19.47 13.32
C ALA A 134 -11.77 -20.24 14.18
N THR A 135 -10.48 -20.13 13.87
CA THR A 135 -9.40 -20.84 14.59
C THR A 135 -8.95 -20.10 15.85
N LEU A 136 -9.06 -18.76 15.87
CA LEU A 136 -8.56 -17.89 16.93
C LEU A 136 -9.67 -17.34 17.85
N ALA A 137 -10.92 -17.71 17.60
CA ALA A 137 -12.10 -17.39 18.44
C ALA A 137 -12.27 -18.43 19.56
#